data_AF-A0AAV4IQQ6-F1
#
_entry.id   AF-A0AAV4IQQ6-F1
#
_cell.length_a   1.000
_cell.length_b   1.000
_cell.length_c   1.000
_cell.angle_alpha   90.00
_cell.angle_beta   90.00
_cell.angle_gamma   90.00
#
_symmetry.space_group_name_H-M   'P 1'
#
loop_
_entity.id
_entity.type
_entity.pdbx_description
1 polymer ?
#
loop_
_entity_poly.entity_id
_entity_poly.type
_entity_poly.pdbx_seq_one_letter_code
_entity_poly.pdbx_strand_id
1 'polypeptide(L)'
;MVFGPPLALLLGSYISSLPLDLKETSMTPMDPRWVGAWWIGFLVVGVACIISALPIMCFPRQFIQRPPSEPVGLKDSKHKKKLRLVAKEMMTGLLESMKRIMKRPLFLITLCSGTLEAFYGSGAFAFSQKYMEVQFNKTSQQVSMAIGIPTIFALASGTFLGGLLTTRLKLGLRGCVIAGLLRVSILGAIQCLYFIFGCKDTEFAEPTPRMESCQCDQNSVLFVCGDDQVNYLSPCLAGCTNRTLNVFTNCSGISSDMQQVTPGFCDDGCPYFPYFVATVVILSFLNCLGIIPGYIQVIRTVEPVDQALAIGTSAFCCTLLVVVVVVVVVVVVVVVVVGA
;
A
#
# COMPACT_ATOMS: atom_id res chain seq x y z
N MET A 1 -13.85 1.15 0.97
CA MET A 1 -12.56 0.49 0.64
C MET A 1 -11.76 1.27 -0.40
N VAL A 2 -12.36 1.68 -1.53
CA VAL A 2 -11.67 2.36 -2.66
C VAL A 2 -10.89 3.63 -2.25
N PHE A 3 -11.47 4.51 -1.44
CA PHE A 3 -10.81 5.77 -1.04
C PHE A 3 -9.84 5.65 0.14
N GLY A 4 -9.80 4.49 0.82
CA GLY A 4 -9.08 4.33 2.09
C GLY A 4 -7.57 4.55 1.96
N PRO A 5 -6.86 3.78 1.11
CA PRO A 5 -5.39 3.85 1.02
C PRO A 5 -4.86 5.24 0.63
N PRO A 6 -5.38 5.94 -0.40
CA PRO A 6 -4.88 7.27 -0.72
C PRO A 6 -5.18 8.32 0.35
N LEU A 7 -6.37 8.28 0.97
CA LEU A 7 -6.68 9.17 2.09
C LEU A 7 -5.72 8.94 3.26
N ALA A 8 -5.38 7.68 3.53
CA ALA A 8 -4.39 7.33 4.53
C ALA A 8 -2.98 7.82 4.16
N LEU A 9 -2.58 7.75 2.88
CA LEU A 9 -1.30 8.28 2.40
C LEU A 9 -1.24 9.82 2.49
N LEU A 10 -2.32 10.52 2.16
CA LEU A 10 -2.38 11.99 2.28
C LEU A 10 -2.41 12.44 3.75
N LEU A 11 -3.23 11.77 4.56
CA LEU A 11 -3.27 12.02 6.00
C LEU A 11 -1.91 11.71 6.64
N GLY A 12 -1.29 10.60 6.24
CA GLY A 12 0.06 10.22 6.64
C GLY A 12 1.10 11.26 6.21
N SER A 13 1.04 11.75 4.97
CA SER A 13 1.94 12.81 4.48
C SER A 13 1.80 14.10 5.29
N TYR A 14 0.57 14.52 5.62
CA TYR A 14 0.32 15.70 6.43
C TYR A 14 0.79 15.51 7.88
N ILE A 15 0.45 14.40 8.52
CA ILE A 15 0.86 14.08 9.89
C ILE A 15 2.39 13.92 9.97
N SER A 16 3.01 13.36 8.94
CA SER A 16 4.46 13.27 8.81
C SER A 16 5.13 14.62 8.59
N SER A 17 4.39 15.71 8.34
CA SER A 17 4.97 17.07 8.34
C SER A 17 5.00 17.73 9.72
N LEU A 18 4.39 17.09 10.74
CA LEU A 18 4.42 17.53 12.13
C LEU A 18 5.52 16.80 12.92
N PRO A 19 6.29 17.50 13.77
CA PRO A 19 7.37 16.88 14.52
C PRO A 19 6.79 15.92 15.57
N LEU A 20 7.49 14.81 15.84
CA LEU A 20 7.08 13.78 16.82
C LEU A 20 6.58 14.37 18.14
N ASP A 21 7.31 15.35 18.68
CA ASP A 21 7.06 15.98 19.98
C ASP A 21 6.08 17.16 19.94
N LEU A 22 5.56 17.53 18.76
CA LEU A 22 4.68 18.69 18.53
C LEU A 22 5.27 20.04 19.01
N LYS A 23 6.57 20.08 19.28
CA LYS A 23 7.32 21.30 19.64
C LYS A 23 7.91 21.93 18.39
N GLU A 24 8.06 23.25 18.40
CA GLU A 24 8.82 23.94 17.36
C GLU A 24 10.25 23.42 17.34
N THR A 25 10.65 22.86 16.20
CA THR A 25 12.01 22.39 15.95
C THR A 25 12.62 23.22 14.82
N SER A 26 13.94 23.39 14.86
CA SER A 26 14.68 24.00 13.76
C SER A 26 14.80 23.08 12.53
N MET A 27 14.30 21.84 12.63
CA MET A 27 14.40 20.80 11.60
C MET A 27 13.20 20.88 10.66
N THR A 28 13.43 20.78 9.36
CA THR A 28 12.35 20.74 8.35
C THR A 28 11.96 19.29 8.07
N PRO A 29 10.73 19.03 7.56
CA PRO A 29 10.30 17.69 7.14
C PRO A 29 11.14 17.04 6.04
N MET A 30 12.07 17.78 5.44
CA MET A 30 13.00 17.29 4.43
C MET A 30 14.30 16.74 5.04
N ASP A 31 14.54 16.95 6.33
CA ASP A 31 15.72 16.42 7.03
C ASP A 31 15.59 14.88 7.21
N PRO A 32 16.60 14.06 6.86
CA PRO A 32 16.56 12.61 7.05
C PRO A 32 16.31 12.16 8.49
N ARG A 33 16.62 13.02 9.47
CA ARG A 33 16.39 12.74 10.91
C ARG A 33 14.96 13.04 11.35
N TRP A 34 14.16 13.61 10.46
CA TRP A 34 12.80 13.98 10.75
C TRP A 34 11.96 12.73 11.03
N VAL A 35 11.45 12.64 12.25
CA VAL A 35 10.44 11.64 12.61
C VAL A 35 9.11 12.36 12.78
N GLY A 36 8.20 12.09 11.86
CA GLY A 36 6.84 12.62 11.90
C GLY A 36 6.03 12.05 13.06
N ALA A 37 4.99 12.77 13.50
CA ALA A 37 4.09 12.36 14.57
C ALA A 37 3.10 11.23 14.16
N TRP A 38 3.62 10.10 13.68
CA TRP A 38 2.88 8.95 13.16
C TRP A 38 1.74 8.45 14.06
N TRP A 39 1.90 8.59 15.39
CA TRP A 39 0.90 8.20 16.39
C TRP A 39 -0.43 8.96 16.28
N ILE A 40 -0.41 10.21 15.77
CA ILE A 40 -1.62 11.02 15.57
C ILE A 40 -2.55 10.34 14.56
N GLY A 41 -1.99 9.62 13.58
CA GLY A 41 -2.78 8.87 12.60
C GLY A 41 -3.70 7.85 13.27
N PHE A 42 -3.19 7.10 14.25
CA PHE A 42 -4.01 6.12 14.98
C PHE A 42 -5.09 6.77 15.83
N LEU A 43 -4.81 7.93 16.44
CA LEU A 43 -5.82 8.66 17.20
C LEU A 43 -6.94 9.18 16.30
N VAL A 44 -6.60 9.80 15.16
CA VAL A 44 -7.59 10.31 14.19
C VAL A 44 -8.47 9.17 13.67
N VAL A 45 -7.85 8.07 13.24
CA VAL A 45 -8.59 6.90 12.74
C VAL A 45 -9.41 6.25 13.85
N GLY A 46 -8.86 6.14 15.07
CA GLY A 46 -9.56 5.59 16.23
C GLY A 46 -10.80 6.38 16.62
N VAL A 47 -10.70 7.71 16.68
CA VAL A 47 -11.83 8.60 16.95
C VAL A 47 -12.87 8.50 15.83
N ALA A 48 -12.46 8.48 14.56
CA ALA A 48 -13.37 8.30 13.43
C ALA A 48 -14.12 6.96 13.50
N CYS A 49 -13.45 5.88 13.91
CA CYS A 49 -14.07 4.58 14.14
C CYS A 49 -15.13 4.64 15.25
N ILE A 50 -14.83 5.29 16.39
CA ILE A 50 -15.78 5.48 17.49
C ILE A 50 -17.01 6.26 17.02
N ILE A 51 -16.80 7.37 16.30
CA ILE A 51 -17.90 8.17 15.73
C ILE A 51 -18.75 7.32 14.79
N SER A 52 -18.13 6.51 13.92
CA SER A 52 -18.85 5.62 13.00
C SER A 52 -19.62 4.48 13.70
N ALA A 53 -19.16 4.06 14.89
CA ALA A 53 -19.84 3.05 15.69
C ALA A 53 -21.12 3.57 16.36
N LEU A 54 -21.21 4.88 16.65
CA LEU A 54 -22.39 5.49 17.29
C LEU A 54 -23.67 5.29 16.45
N PRO A 55 -23.72 5.62 15.13
CA PRO A 55 -24.87 5.30 14.28
C PRO A 55 -25.19 3.81 14.21
N ILE A 56 -24.17 2.94 14.19
CA ILE A 56 -24.35 1.49 14.11
C ILE A 56 -25.01 0.96 15.39
N MET A 57 -24.69 1.52 16.56
CA MET A 57 -25.38 1.17 17.81
C MET A 57 -26.86 1.58 17.83
N CYS A 58 -27.25 2.59 17.05
CA CYS A 58 -28.64 2.98 16.87
C CYS A 58 -29.42 2.06 15.92
N PHE A 59 -28.76 1.13 15.22
CA PHE A 59 -29.47 0.12 14.43
C PHE A 59 -30.19 -0.87 15.37
N PRO A 60 -31.44 -1.25 15.07
CA PRO A 60 -32.17 -2.21 15.87
C PRO A 60 -31.39 -3.52 15.95
N ARG A 61 -31.21 -4.04 17.17
CA ARG A 61 -30.49 -5.31 17.44
C ARG A 61 -31.08 -6.51 16.70
N GLN A 62 -32.31 -6.39 16.20
CA GLN A 62 -33.02 -7.41 15.48
C GLN A 62 -33.63 -6.76 14.23
N PHE A 63 -33.10 -7.10 13.06
CA PHE A 63 -33.95 -7.11 11.86
C PHE A 63 -35.02 -8.18 12.12
N ILE A 64 -36.28 -7.91 11.78
CA ILE A 64 -37.40 -8.85 11.94
C ILE A 64 -37.03 -10.15 11.21
N GLN A 65 -36.41 -11.09 11.92
CA GLN A 65 -36.28 -12.46 11.49
C GLN A 65 -37.65 -13.08 11.71
N ARG A 66 -38.11 -13.86 10.74
CA ARG A 66 -39.33 -14.67 10.87
C ARG A 66 -39.31 -15.32 12.26
N PRO A 67 -40.45 -15.31 12.99
CA PRO A 67 -40.48 -15.63 14.41
C PRO A 67 -39.78 -16.97 14.65
N PRO A 68 -38.77 -17.04 15.53
CA PRO A 68 -38.24 -18.31 15.96
C PRO A 68 -39.38 -19.05 16.67
N SER A 69 -39.64 -20.26 16.23
CA SER A 69 -40.59 -21.17 16.87
C SER A 69 -40.23 -21.34 18.34
N GLU A 70 -41.11 -20.79 19.19
CA GLU A 70 -41.31 -20.97 20.64
C GLU A 70 -40.10 -21.02 21.60
N PRO A 71 -40.20 -20.39 22.79
CA PRO A 71 -39.16 -20.48 23.81
C PRO A 71 -39.18 -21.86 24.47
N VAL A 72 -38.35 -22.79 23.99
CA VAL A 72 -38.17 -24.09 24.66
C VAL A 72 -37.20 -23.92 25.84
N GLY A 73 -37.77 -23.94 27.04
CA GLY A 73 -37.04 -23.95 28.30
C GLY A 73 -36.03 -25.11 28.43
N LEU A 74 -34.92 -24.77 29.08
CA LEU A 74 -33.85 -25.60 29.65
C LEU A 74 -33.92 -27.12 29.41
N LYS A 75 -33.08 -27.63 28.48
CA LYS A 75 -32.38 -28.94 28.59
C LYS A 75 -30.98 -28.83 27.93
N ASP A 76 -30.00 -28.38 28.70
CA ASP A 76 -28.60 -28.12 28.27
C ASP A 76 -27.93 -29.28 27.51
N SER A 77 -28.23 -30.54 27.84
CA SER A 77 -27.65 -31.70 27.15
C SER A 77 -28.23 -31.93 25.75
N LYS A 78 -29.56 -31.80 25.58
CA LYS A 78 -30.21 -31.97 24.26
C LYS A 78 -29.96 -30.77 23.35
N HIS A 79 -29.88 -29.56 23.91
CA HIS A 79 -29.56 -28.35 23.18
C HIS A 79 -28.13 -28.39 22.62
N LYS A 80 -27.14 -28.81 23.42
CA LYS A 80 -25.74 -28.95 22.97
C LYS A 80 -25.57 -30.05 21.91
N LYS A 81 -26.33 -31.15 22.01
CA LYS A 81 -26.36 -32.21 20.99
C LYS A 81 -27.01 -31.73 19.68
N LYS A 82 -28.11 -30.98 19.77
CA LYS A 82 -28.80 -30.37 18.62
C LYS A 82 -27.91 -29.32 17.94
N LEU A 83 -27.24 -28.47 18.71
CA LEU A 83 -26.29 -27.48 18.21
C LEU A 83 -25.09 -28.13 17.50
N ARG A 84 -24.55 -29.22 18.05
CA ARG A 84 -23.48 -30.01 17.38
C ARG A 84 -23.97 -30.66 16.09
N LEU A 85 -25.22 -31.12 16.04
CA LEU A 85 -25.81 -31.72 14.84
C LEU A 85 -25.98 -30.67 13.73
N VAL A 86 -26.55 -29.51 14.09
CA VAL A 86 -26.71 -28.36 13.18
C VAL A 86 -25.35 -27.84 12.70
N ALA A 87 -24.36 -27.74 13.59
CA ALA A 87 -23.00 -27.35 13.22
C ALA A 87 -22.34 -28.36 12.27
N LYS A 88 -22.58 -29.67 12.48
CA LYS A 88 -22.07 -30.72 11.60
C LYS A 88 -22.73 -30.66 10.23
N GLU A 89 -24.06 -30.53 10.16
CA GLU A 89 -24.81 -30.36 8.92
C GLU A 89 -24.40 -29.09 8.15
N MET A 90 -24.17 -27.99 8.87
CA MET A 90 -23.69 -26.74 8.29
C MET A 90 -22.25 -26.88 7.76
N MET A 91 -21.36 -27.56 8.48
CA MET A 91 -20.00 -27.83 8.00
C MET A 91 -19.97 -28.76 6.78
N THR A 92 -20.79 -29.81 6.78
CA THR A 92 -20.87 -30.70 5.61
C THR A 92 -21.47 -29.98 4.41
N GLY A 93 -22.52 -29.18 4.61
CA GLY A 93 -23.11 -28.36 3.56
C GLY A 93 -22.14 -27.31 3.01
N LEU A 94 -21.31 -26.71 3.87
CA LEU A 94 -20.24 -25.81 3.46
C LEU A 94 -19.19 -26.51 2.59
N LEU A 95 -18.68 -27.67 3.02
CA LEU A 95 -17.68 -28.44 2.27
C LEU A 95 -18.21 -28.91 0.91
N GLU A 96 -19.47 -29.35 0.86
CA GLU A 96 -20.12 -29.73 -0.39
C GLU A 96 -20.27 -28.54 -1.33
N SER A 97 -20.70 -27.39 -0.82
CA SER A 97 -20.83 -26.15 -1.60
C SER A 97 -19.47 -25.67 -2.11
N MET A 98 -18.43 -25.72 -1.27
CA MET A 98 -17.04 -25.43 -1.67
C MET A 98 -16.58 -26.35 -2.80
N LYS A 99 -16.81 -27.66 -2.67
CA LYS A 99 -16.46 -28.65 -3.70
C LYS A 99 -17.23 -28.41 -5.00
N ARG A 100 -18.50 -27.99 -4.92
CA ARG A 100 -19.33 -27.63 -6.07
C ARG A 100 -18.79 -26.40 -6.79
N ILE A 101 -18.47 -25.33 -6.05
CA ILE A 101 -17.93 -24.08 -6.61
C ILE A 101 -16.56 -24.33 -7.27
N MET A 102 -15.66 -25.07 -6.59
CA MET A 102 -14.33 -25.40 -7.10
C MET A 102 -14.35 -26.31 -8.33
N LYS A 103 -15.43 -27.06 -8.58
CA LYS A 103 -15.58 -27.87 -9.80
C LYS A 103 -15.98 -27.05 -11.01
N ARG A 104 -16.43 -25.79 -10.85
CA ARG A 104 -16.82 -24.94 -11.97
C ARG A 104 -15.58 -24.29 -12.59
N PRO A 105 -15.22 -24.62 -13.85
CA PRO A 105 -13.98 -24.15 -14.45
C PRO A 105 -13.94 -22.62 -14.61
N LEU A 106 -15.07 -21.98 -14.88
CA LEU A 106 -15.15 -20.52 -15.00
C LEU A 106 -14.84 -19.81 -13.67
N PHE A 107 -15.30 -20.36 -12.54
CA PHE A 107 -15.00 -19.81 -11.23
C PHE A 107 -13.50 -19.97 -10.91
N LEU A 108 -12.90 -21.13 -11.21
CA LEU A 108 -11.46 -21.34 -11.04
C LEU A 108 -10.63 -20.34 -11.85
N ILE A 109 -10.98 -20.08 -13.10
CA ILE A 109 -10.28 -19.10 -13.95
C ILE A 109 -10.37 -17.70 -13.34
N THR A 110 -11.56 -17.27 -12.91
CA THR A 110 -11.74 -15.97 -12.26
C THR A 110 -10.99 -15.89 -10.93
N LEU A 111 -10.97 -16.98 -10.16
CA LEU A 111 -10.23 -17.07 -8.91
C LEU A 111 -8.73 -16.92 -9.16
N CYS A 112 -8.15 -17.70 -10.08
CA CYS A 112 -6.73 -17.62 -10.45
C CYS A 112 -6.36 -16.23 -10.98
N SER A 113 -7.23 -15.62 -11.79
CA SER A 113 -7.02 -14.27 -12.31
C SER A 113 -6.98 -13.22 -11.18
N GLY A 114 -7.91 -13.31 -10.22
CA GLY A 114 -7.98 -12.38 -9.09
C GLY A 114 -6.83 -12.58 -8.10
N THR A 115 -6.38 -13.81 -7.90
CA THR A 115 -5.22 -14.10 -7.04
C THR A 115 -3.91 -13.63 -7.67
N LEU A 116 -3.72 -13.81 -8.98
CA LEU A 116 -2.56 -13.26 -9.69
C LEU A 116 -2.52 -11.74 -9.60
N GLU A 117 -3.67 -11.08 -9.78
CA GLU A 117 -3.79 -9.62 -9.60
C GLU A 117 -3.43 -9.17 -8.19
N ALA A 118 -3.96 -9.84 -7.16
CA ALA A 118 -3.64 -9.54 -5.78
C ALA A 118 -2.14 -9.75 -5.49
N PHE A 119 -1.53 -10.79 -6.07
CA PHE A 119 -0.11 -11.12 -5.88
C PHE A 119 0.80 -9.98 -6.34
N TYR A 120 0.76 -9.60 -7.63
CA TYR A 120 1.66 -8.52 -8.10
C TYR A 120 1.22 -7.14 -7.59
N GLY A 121 -0.08 -6.92 -7.38
CA GLY A 121 -0.59 -5.65 -6.86
C GLY A 121 -0.10 -5.35 -5.44
N SER A 122 -0.01 -6.36 -4.57
CA SER A 122 0.49 -6.18 -3.21
C SER A 122 1.98 -5.87 -3.16
N GLY A 123 2.81 -6.55 -3.97
CA GLY A 123 4.23 -6.26 -4.09
C GLY A 123 4.48 -4.85 -4.63
N ALA A 124 3.79 -4.47 -5.71
CA ALA A 124 3.92 -3.13 -6.28
C ALA A 124 3.56 -2.04 -5.27
N PHE A 125 2.46 -2.20 -4.53
CA PHE A 125 2.04 -1.21 -3.53
C PHE A 125 3.04 -1.08 -2.38
N ALA A 126 3.51 -2.21 -1.82
CA ALA A 126 4.42 -2.19 -0.66
C ALA A 126 5.80 -1.58 -0.98
N PHE A 127 6.34 -1.86 -2.18
CA PHE A 127 7.71 -1.46 -2.52
C PHE A 127 7.79 -0.20 -3.37
N SER A 128 6.74 0.19 -4.10
CA SER A 128 6.80 1.35 -5.00
C SER A 128 7.18 2.65 -4.29
N GLN A 129 6.62 2.92 -3.11
CA GLN A 129 6.94 4.13 -2.34
C GLN A 129 8.43 4.18 -2.00
N LYS A 130 8.96 3.11 -1.41
CA LYS A 130 10.37 3.05 -1.02
C LYS A 130 11.31 3.02 -2.23
N TYR A 131 10.90 2.35 -3.29
CA TYR A 131 11.60 2.35 -4.56
C TYR A 131 11.78 3.79 -5.07
N MET A 132 10.73 4.63 -5.05
CA MET A 132 10.89 6.00 -5.53
C MET A 132 11.74 6.87 -4.60
N GLU A 133 11.67 6.66 -3.28
CA GLU A 133 12.53 7.38 -2.35
C GLU A 133 14.00 7.11 -2.62
N VAL A 134 14.35 5.85 -2.87
CA VAL A 134 15.74 5.40 -3.07
C VAL A 134 16.25 5.66 -4.49
N GLN A 135 15.43 5.42 -5.52
CA GLN A 135 15.87 5.52 -6.92
C GLN A 135 15.79 6.93 -7.50
N PHE A 136 14.91 7.78 -6.96
CA PHE A 136 14.75 9.17 -7.45
C PHE A 136 15.20 10.21 -6.41
N ASN A 137 15.83 9.79 -5.31
CA ASN A 137 16.32 10.67 -4.24
C ASN A 137 15.27 11.66 -3.72
N LYS A 138 13.99 11.24 -3.70
CA LYS A 138 12.88 12.07 -3.22
C LYS A 138 12.56 11.76 -1.78
N THR A 139 12.13 12.80 -1.04
CA THR A 139 11.70 12.61 0.35
C THR A 139 10.38 11.87 0.41
N SER A 140 10.14 11.15 1.52
CA SER A 140 8.92 10.37 1.72
C SER A 140 7.64 11.21 1.57
N GLN A 141 7.70 12.48 1.98
CA GLN A 141 6.60 13.43 1.84
C GLN A 141 6.31 13.74 0.36
N GLN A 142 7.35 14.06 -0.44
CA GLN A 142 7.20 14.36 -1.86
C GLN A 142 6.62 13.17 -2.64
N VAL A 143 7.13 11.96 -2.37
CA VAL A 143 6.64 10.72 -2.99
C VAL A 143 5.17 10.46 -2.64
N SER A 144 4.82 10.61 -1.36
CA SER A 144 3.44 10.39 -0.88
C SER A 144 2.44 11.38 -1.48
N MET A 145 2.82 12.65 -1.66
CA MET A 145 1.96 13.65 -2.32
C MET A 145 1.82 13.37 -3.82
N ALA A 146 2.93 13.04 -4.50
CA ALA A 146 2.95 12.77 -5.94
C ALA A 146 2.06 11.57 -6.33
N ILE A 147 1.97 10.55 -5.47
CA ILE A 147 1.05 9.41 -5.68
C ILE A 147 -0.35 9.69 -5.14
N GLY A 148 -0.45 10.24 -3.93
CA GLY A 148 -1.70 10.30 -3.18
C GLY A 148 -2.81 11.05 -3.90
N ILE A 149 -2.51 12.26 -4.42
CA ILE A 149 -3.54 13.09 -5.07
C ILE A 149 -4.01 12.47 -6.39
N PRO A 150 -3.13 12.12 -7.35
CA PRO A 150 -3.58 11.60 -8.64
C PRO A 150 -4.27 10.24 -8.53
N THR A 151 -3.85 9.40 -7.59
CA THR A 151 -4.49 8.08 -7.39
C THR A 151 -5.92 8.21 -6.89
N ILE A 152 -6.27 9.20 -6.05
CA ILE A 152 -7.68 9.42 -5.64
C ILE A 152 -8.59 9.60 -6.85
N PHE A 153 -8.20 10.45 -7.79
CA PHE A 153 -8.98 10.70 -9.01
C PHE A 153 -9.02 9.47 -9.92
N ALA A 154 -7.90 8.75 -10.04
CA ALA A 154 -7.83 7.51 -10.80
C ALA A 154 -8.76 6.41 -10.25
N LEU A 155 -8.82 6.25 -8.93
CA LEU A 155 -9.66 5.22 -8.30
C LEU A 155 -11.16 5.55 -8.43
N ALA A 156 -11.51 6.83 -8.25
CA ALA A 156 -12.89 7.32 -8.42
C ALA A 156 -13.39 7.15 -9.85
N SER A 157 -12.61 7.64 -10.82
CA SER A 157 -12.94 7.54 -12.24
C SER A 157 -12.93 6.08 -12.72
N GLY A 158 -11.97 5.27 -12.30
CA GLY A 158 -11.87 3.85 -12.67
C GLY A 158 -13.07 3.05 -12.19
N THR A 159 -13.46 3.19 -10.93
CA THR A 159 -14.64 2.47 -10.39
C THR A 159 -15.92 2.89 -11.11
N PHE A 160 -16.11 4.19 -11.34
CA PHE A 160 -17.27 4.71 -12.06
C PHE A 160 -17.32 4.21 -13.50
N LEU A 161 -16.21 4.29 -14.24
CA LEU A 161 -16.12 3.77 -15.60
C LEU A 161 -16.31 2.25 -15.66
N GLY A 162 -15.83 1.49 -14.67
CA GLY A 162 -16.04 0.04 -14.60
C GLY A 162 -17.51 -0.34 -14.43
N GLY A 163 -18.24 0.42 -13.62
CA GLY A 163 -19.70 0.30 -13.49
C GLY A 163 -20.44 0.71 -14.78
N LEU A 164 -20.02 1.79 -15.43
CA LEU A 164 -20.60 2.22 -16.70
C LEU A 164 -20.36 1.20 -17.82
N LEU A 165 -19.16 0.64 -17.89
CA LEU A 165 -18.75 -0.34 -18.90
C LEU A 165 -19.59 -1.61 -18.81
N THR A 166 -19.82 -2.11 -17.59
CA THR A 166 -20.62 -3.33 -17.35
C THR A 166 -22.10 -3.12 -17.65
N THR A 167 -22.64 -1.93 -17.39
CA THR A 167 -24.04 -1.61 -17.66
C THR A 167 -24.30 -1.36 -19.15
N ARG A 168 -23.35 -0.73 -19.87
CA ARG A 168 -23.51 -0.38 -21.29
C ARG A 168 -23.16 -1.52 -22.25
N LEU A 169 -22.06 -2.23 -22.04
CA LEU A 169 -21.59 -3.24 -22.99
C LEU A 169 -22.39 -4.55 -22.95
N LYS A 170 -23.21 -4.78 -21.90
CA LYS A 170 -24.07 -5.97 -21.73
C LYS A 170 -23.38 -7.28 -22.16
N LEU A 171 -22.11 -7.45 -21.80
CA LEU A 171 -21.30 -8.60 -22.19
C LEU A 171 -21.87 -9.89 -21.58
N GLY A 172 -21.90 -10.96 -22.38
CA GLY A 172 -22.21 -12.30 -21.88
C GLY A 172 -21.13 -12.82 -20.92
N LEU A 173 -21.44 -13.89 -20.18
CA LEU A 173 -20.53 -14.45 -19.15
C LEU A 173 -19.11 -14.72 -19.68
N ARG A 174 -19.00 -15.35 -20.85
CA ARG A 174 -17.70 -15.64 -21.48
C ARG A 174 -16.94 -14.37 -21.86
N GLY A 175 -17.65 -13.37 -22.39
CA GLY A 175 -17.07 -12.07 -22.73
C GLY A 175 -16.56 -11.33 -21.49
N CYS A 176 -17.30 -11.38 -20.37
CA CYS A 176 -16.83 -10.83 -19.11
C CYS A 176 -15.53 -11.49 -18.64
N VAL A 177 -15.46 -12.82 -18.63
CA VAL A 177 -14.25 -13.55 -18.19
C VAL A 177 -13.05 -13.22 -19.08
N ILE A 178 -13.22 -13.21 -20.42
CA ILE A 178 -12.15 -12.85 -21.36
C ILE A 178 -11.67 -11.42 -21.13
N ALA A 179 -12.59 -10.45 -20.99
CA ALA A 179 -12.22 -9.07 -20.70
C ALA A 179 -11.48 -8.92 -19.35
N GLY A 180 -11.89 -9.70 -18.34
CA GLY A 180 -11.20 -9.78 -17.05
C GLY A 180 -9.75 -10.28 -17.18
N LEU A 181 -9.56 -11.38 -17.91
CA LEU A 181 -8.24 -11.94 -18.17
C LEU A 181 -7.35 -10.98 -18.96
N LEU A 182 -7.87 -10.38 -20.03
CA LEU A 182 -7.13 -9.39 -20.82
C LEU A 182 -6.68 -8.22 -19.95
N ARG A 183 -7.55 -7.72 -19.07
CA ARG A 183 -7.19 -6.64 -18.14
C ARG A 183 -6.07 -7.06 -17.19
N VAL A 184 -6.13 -8.25 -16.59
CA VAL A 184 -5.07 -8.75 -15.70
C VAL A 184 -3.75 -8.96 -16.44
N SER A 185 -3.79 -9.44 -17.69
CA SER A 185 -2.59 -9.56 -18.53
C SER A 185 -1.98 -8.20 -18.88
N ILE A 186 -2.80 -7.21 -19.25
CA ILE A 186 -2.34 -5.84 -19.54
C ILE A 186 -1.72 -5.21 -18.28
N LEU A 187 -2.37 -5.36 -17.13
CA LEU A 187 -1.85 -4.88 -15.85
C LEU A 187 -0.48 -5.51 -15.53
N GLY A 188 -0.36 -6.82 -15.64
CA GLY A 188 0.90 -7.52 -15.42
C GLY A 188 2.00 -7.06 -16.37
N ALA A 189 1.68 -6.84 -17.65
CA ALA A 189 2.65 -6.34 -18.64
C ALA A 189 3.13 -4.91 -18.33
N ILE A 190 2.22 -4.00 -17.95
CA ILE A 190 2.58 -2.64 -17.54
C ILE A 190 3.41 -2.67 -16.24
N GLN A 191 3.10 -3.59 -15.32
CA GLN A 191 3.85 -3.75 -14.07
C GLN A 191 5.32 -4.14 -14.33
N CYS A 192 5.60 -4.93 -15.37
CA CYS A 192 6.96 -5.25 -15.77
C CYS A 192 7.78 -4.02 -16.22
N LEU A 193 7.13 -2.93 -16.65
CA LEU A 193 7.82 -1.69 -17.03
C LEU A 193 8.50 -1.00 -15.84
N TYR A 194 8.15 -1.35 -14.60
CA TYR A 194 8.80 -0.78 -13.41
C TYR A 194 10.32 -1.03 -13.40
N PHE A 195 10.77 -2.16 -13.93
CA PHE A 195 12.20 -2.48 -14.00
C PHE A 195 12.98 -1.62 -15.01
N ILE A 196 12.28 -0.91 -15.90
CA ILE A 196 12.91 -0.09 -16.93
C ILE A 196 13.21 1.32 -16.40
N PHE A 197 12.41 1.80 -15.44
CA PHE A 197 12.52 3.15 -14.88
C PHE A 197 13.51 3.20 -13.71
N GLY A 198 14.80 2.98 -14.00
CA GLY A 198 15.89 3.17 -13.05
C GLY A 198 16.70 4.44 -13.34
N CYS A 199 17.26 5.02 -12.29
CA CYS A 199 18.28 6.07 -12.40
C CYS A 199 19.64 5.47 -11.99
N LYS A 200 20.74 6.22 -12.18
CA LYS A 200 22.05 5.77 -11.69
C LYS A 200 22.03 5.72 -10.15
N ASP A 201 22.76 4.76 -9.59
CA ASP A 201 22.92 4.66 -8.15
C ASP A 201 23.57 5.94 -7.60
N THR A 202 23.19 6.32 -6.38
CA THR A 202 23.72 7.50 -5.70
C THR A 202 25.21 7.33 -5.43
N GLU A 203 26.02 8.17 -6.04
CA GLU A 203 27.46 8.23 -5.77
C GLU A 203 27.74 9.14 -4.57
N PHE A 204 28.61 8.68 -3.68
CA PHE A 204 29.07 9.43 -2.51
C PHE A 204 30.51 9.89 -2.70
N ALA A 205 30.82 11.09 -2.20
CA ALA A 205 32.20 11.55 -2.15
C ALA A 205 33.07 10.61 -1.30
N GLU A 206 34.22 10.22 -1.85
CA GLU A 206 35.23 9.49 -1.07
C GLU A 206 35.82 10.40 0.03
N PRO A 207 36.03 9.87 1.25
CA PRO A 207 36.67 10.63 2.31
C PRO A 207 38.12 10.97 1.93
N THR A 208 38.40 12.27 1.75
CA THR A 208 39.76 12.77 1.49
C THR A 208 40.51 12.98 2.81
N PRO A 209 41.87 12.92 2.84
CA PRO A 209 42.66 13.08 4.06
C PRO A 209 42.51 14.44 4.75
N ARG A 210 41.95 15.46 4.07
CA ARG A 210 41.60 16.75 4.68
C ARG A 210 40.40 16.66 5.62
N MET A 211 39.53 15.66 5.41
CA MET A 211 38.28 15.40 6.16
C MET A 211 38.52 14.61 7.47
N GLU A 212 39.72 14.05 7.70
CA GLU A 212 40.07 13.31 8.92
C GLU A 212 40.36 14.19 10.15
N SER A 213 40.37 15.51 9.98
CA SER A 213 40.64 16.46 11.08
C SER A 213 39.49 16.56 12.10
N CYS A 214 38.31 16.02 11.78
CA CYS A 214 37.17 15.92 12.69
C CYS A 214 37.05 14.49 13.23
N GLN A 215 36.93 14.32 14.55
CA GLN A 215 36.61 13.03 15.19
C GLN A 215 35.13 12.66 14.92
N CYS A 216 34.81 12.32 13.67
CA CYS A 216 33.46 11.96 13.27
C CYS A 216 33.12 10.54 13.76
N ASP A 217 32.01 10.40 14.47
CA ASP A 217 31.46 9.09 14.79
C ASP A 217 30.91 8.44 13.51
N GLN A 218 31.57 7.37 13.06
CA GLN A 218 31.20 6.62 11.84
C GLN A 218 29.81 5.97 11.93
N ASN A 219 29.25 5.82 13.14
CA ASN A 219 27.93 5.23 13.33
C ASN A 219 26.77 6.21 13.12
N SER A 220 27.03 7.52 13.08
CA SER A 220 26.00 8.55 12.89
C SER A 220 25.95 9.04 11.44
N VAL A 221 25.26 8.28 10.58
CA VAL A 221 25.10 8.61 9.16
C VAL A 221 23.96 9.62 8.99
N LEU A 222 24.24 10.74 8.31
CA LEU A 222 23.25 11.75 7.94
C LEU A 222 23.55 12.20 6.51
N PHE A 223 22.82 11.65 5.54
CA PHE A 223 23.02 11.99 4.14
C PHE A 223 22.74 13.47 3.88
N VAL A 224 23.71 14.15 3.26
CA VAL A 224 23.64 15.56 2.91
C VAL A 224 24.05 15.77 1.45
N CYS A 225 23.42 16.73 0.80
CA CYS A 225 23.74 17.22 -0.53
C CYS A 225 24.61 18.47 -0.41
N GLY A 226 25.78 18.47 -1.05
CA GLY A 226 26.61 19.65 -1.21
C GLY A 226 26.14 20.56 -2.34
N ASP A 227 26.48 21.84 -2.21
CA ASP A 227 26.20 22.83 -3.26
C ASP A 227 26.91 22.51 -4.60
N ASP A 228 27.94 21.67 -4.55
CA ASP A 228 28.64 21.08 -5.70
C ASP A 228 27.89 19.91 -6.36
N GLN A 229 26.66 19.61 -5.93
CA GLN A 229 25.83 18.50 -6.38
C GLN A 229 26.40 17.10 -6.05
N VAL A 230 27.24 17.02 -5.02
CA VAL A 230 27.81 15.75 -4.55
C VAL A 230 27.16 15.32 -3.23
N ASN A 231 26.85 14.04 -3.10
CA ASN A 231 26.30 13.48 -1.87
C ASN A 231 27.41 13.10 -0.88
N TYR A 232 27.21 13.41 0.39
CA TYR A 232 28.11 13.04 1.49
C TYR A 232 27.37 12.20 2.54
N LEU A 233 28.06 11.21 3.11
CA LEU A 233 27.52 10.31 4.14
C LEU A 233 27.20 11.03 5.46
N SER A 234 27.91 12.11 5.77
CA SER A 234 27.63 12.95 6.94
C SER A 234 28.14 14.38 6.73
N PRO A 235 27.55 15.38 7.40
CA PRO A 235 28.07 16.76 7.37
C PRO A 235 29.47 16.85 8.00
N CYS A 236 29.82 15.92 8.90
CA CYS A 236 31.14 15.84 9.51
C CYS A 236 32.19 15.36 8.50
N LEU A 237 31.84 14.35 7.69
CA LEU A 237 32.70 13.93 6.58
C LEU A 237 32.85 15.07 5.57
N ALA A 238 31.80 15.84 5.27
CA ALA A 238 31.92 17.04 4.44
C ALA A 238 32.80 18.17 5.04
N GLY A 239 33.25 18.03 6.30
CA GLY A 239 34.12 18.98 6.99
C GLY A 239 33.42 20.25 7.48
N CYS A 240 32.09 20.19 7.70
CA CYS A 240 31.29 21.33 8.12
C CYS A 240 31.48 21.63 9.61
N THR A 241 31.72 22.90 9.94
CA THR A 241 31.96 23.34 11.33
C THR A 241 30.80 24.11 11.95
N ASN A 242 29.93 24.70 11.14
CA ASN A 242 28.82 25.51 11.63
C ASN A 242 27.47 24.95 11.16
N ARG A 243 26.44 25.10 11.99
CA ARG A 243 25.07 24.64 11.70
C ARG A 243 24.10 25.78 11.93
N THR A 244 23.41 26.17 10.86
CA THR A 244 22.38 27.20 10.90
C THR A 244 21.06 26.57 10.46
N LEU A 245 20.17 26.26 11.42
CA LEU A 245 18.93 25.52 11.18
C LEU A 245 19.19 24.14 10.52
N ASN A 246 18.92 24.04 9.20
CA ASN A 246 19.10 22.88 8.34
C ASN A 246 20.15 23.08 7.26
N VAL A 247 20.97 24.11 7.36
CA VAL A 247 22.11 24.30 6.46
C VAL A 247 23.36 24.21 7.30
N PHE A 248 24.25 23.29 6.91
CA PHE A 248 25.57 23.22 7.49
C PHE A 248 26.50 24.06 6.60
N THR A 249 27.30 24.92 7.22
CA THR A 249 28.14 25.90 6.52
C THR A 249 29.59 25.78 6.99
N ASN A 250 30.49 26.41 6.23
CA ASN A 250 31.94 26.37 6.47
C ASN A 250 32.46 24.92 6.40
N CYS A 251 32.15 24.28 5.27
CA CYS A 251 32.52 22.90 4.95
C CYS A 251 33.81 22.89 4.11
N SER A 252 34.89 22.34 4.66
CA SER A 252 36.20 22.34 4.01
C SER A 252 36.33 21.36 2.83
N GLY A 253 35.40 20.39 2.72
CA GLY A 253 35.41 19.34 1.70
C GLY A 253 34.67 19.65 0.40
N ILE A 254 34.15 20.88 0.25
CA ILE A 254 33.30 21.27 -0.89
C ILE A 254 34.04 22.25 -1.79
N SER A 255 34.06 21.97 -3.09
CA SER A 255 34.61 22.86 -4.12
C SER A 255 33.53 23.81 -4.70
N SER A 256 32.77 24.49 -3.84
CA SER A 256 31.81 25.53 -4.22
C SER A 256 32.02 26.79 -3.39
N ASP A 257 31.72 27.96 -3.96
CA ASP A 257 31.87 29.28 -3.31
C ASP A 257 31.04 29.41 -2.02
N MET A 258 29.90 28.72 -1.92
CA MET A 258 29.01 28.82 -0.76
C MET A 258 29.36 27.86 0.39
N GLN A 259 30.21 26.84 0.14
CA GLN A 259 30.68 25.86 1.14
C GLN A 259 29.60 25.38 2.12
N GLN A 260 28.43 25.06 1.57
CA GLN A 260 27.23 24.68 2.32
C GLN A 260 26.74 23.30 1.90
N VAL A 261 26.17 22.56 2.86
CA VAL A 261 25.41 21.33 2.59
C VAL A 261 24.02 21.42 3.21
N THR A 262 23.07 20.77 2.53
CA THR A 262 21.69 20.62 3.00
C THR A 262 21.36 19.15 3.24
N PRO A 263 20.55 18.83 4.26
CA PRO A 263 20.14 17.47 4.57
C PRO A 263 19.25 16.89 3.46
N GLY A 264 19.45 15.62 3.15
CA GLY A 264 18.84 14.93 2.02
C GLY A 264 19.85 14.64 0.91
N PHE A 265 19.35 14.03 -0.17
CA PHE A 265 20.14 13.71 -1.35
C PHE A 265 20.04 14.83 -2.40
N CYS A 266 21.08 14.96 -3.22
CA CYS A 266 21.04 15.82 -4.39
C CYS A 266 20.04 15.30 -5.42
N ASP A 267 19.46 16.22 -6.19
CA ASP A 267 18.55 15.85 -7.27
C ASP A 267 19.38 15.40 -8.47
N ASP A 268 19.36 14.10 -8.79
CA ASP A 268 20.15 13.52 -9.88
C ASP A 268 19.65 13.95 -11.28
N GLY A 269 18.67 14.85 -11.36
CA GLY A 269 18.11 15.36 -12.62
C GLY A 269 17.41 14.29 -13.46
N CYS A 270 17.02 13.18 -12.85
CA CYS A 270 16.52 12.01 -13.56
C CYS A 270 15.12 12.26 -14.15
N PRO A 271 14.93 12.17 -15.49
CA PRO A 271 13.66 12.52 -16.13
C PRO A 271 12.56 11.47 -15.91
N TYR A 272 12.90 10.29 -15.36
CA TYR A 272 11.99 9.15 -15.27
C TYR A 272 11.00 9.20 -14.09
N PHE A 273 11.20 10.08 -13.10
CA PHE A 273 10.32 10.21 -11.94
C PHE A 273 8.83 10.45 -12.31
N PRO A 274 8.45 11.46 -13.12
CA PRO A 274 7.06 11.67 -13.50
C PRO A 274 6.47 10.52 -14.33
N TYR A 275 7.29 9.81 -15.12
CA TYR A 275 6.84 8.64 -15.89
C TYR A 275 6.51 7.46 -14.98
N PHE A 276 7.32 7.23 -13.94
CA PHE A 276 7.03 6.21 -12.94
C PHE A 276 5.72 6.52 -12.20
N VAL A 277 5.54 7.77 -11.75
CA VAL A 277 4.30 8.23 -11.10
C VAL A 277 3.09 8.06 -12.04
N ALA A 278 3.19 8.46 -13.31
CA ALA A 278 2.14 8.27 -14.29
C ALA A 278 1.76 6.79 -14.47
N THR A 279 2.77 5.90 -14.51
CA THR A 279 2.55 4.45 -14.61
C THR A 279 1.80 3.90 -13.40
N VAL A 280 2.16 4.32 -12.18
CA VAL A 280 1.43 3.96 -10.94
C VAL A 280 -0.03 4.40 -11.00
N VAL A 281 -0.29 5.61 -11.50
CA VAL A 281 -1.65 6.16 -11.61
C VAL A 281 -2.48 5.38 -12.64
N ILE A 282 -1.91 5.06 -13.80
CA ILE A 282 -2.56 4.26 -14.84
C ILE A 282 -2.90 2.85 -14.32
N LEU A 283 -1.95 2.20 -13.64
CA LEU A 283 -2.16 0.89 -13.02
C LEU A 283 -3.28 0.95 -11.97
N SER A 284 -3.30 1.99 -11.13
CA SER A 284 -4.33 2.20 -10.11
C SER A 284 -5.72 2.38 -10.75
N PHE A 285 -5.81 3.14 -11.84
CA PHE A 285 -7.03 3.32 -12.62
C PHE A 285 -7.54 1.98 -13.18
N LEU A 286 -6.67 1.22 -13.86
CA LEU A 286 -7.01 -0.06 -14.49
C LEU A 286 -7.38 -1.14 -13.46
N ASN A 287 -6.78 -1.10 -12.27
CA ASN A 287 -7.16 -1.97 -11.16
C ASN A 287 -8.59 -1.64 -10.69
N CYS A 288 -8.87 -0.36 -10.42
CA CYS A 288 -10.22 0.08 -10.02
C CYS A 288 -11.30 -0.13 -11.08
N LEU A 289 -10.95 -0.03 -12.36
CA LEU A 289 -11.84 -0.36 -13.47
C LEU A 289 -12.37 -1.80 -13.36
N GLY A 290 -11.58 -2.71 -12.80
CA GLY A 290 -11.90 -4.13 -12.65
C GLY A 290 -12.75 -4.49 -11.43
N ILE A 291 -12.93 -3.60 -10.44
CA ILE A 291 -13.59 -3.94 -9.17
C ILE A 291 -15.04 -4.40 -9.39
N ILE A 292 -15.88 -3.54 -9.97
CA ILE A 292 -17.30 -3.85 -10.21
C ILE A 292 -17.46 -5.03 -11.20
N PRO A 293 -16.79 -5.03 -12.37
CA PRO A 293 -16.83 -6.17 -13.28
C PRO A 293 -16.40 -7.48 -12.62
N GLY A 294 -15.37 -7.46 -11.78
CA GLY A 294 -14.85 -8.63 -11.05
C GLY A 294 -15.88 -9.21 -10.09
N TYR A 295 -16.56 -8.37 -9.31
CA TYR A 295 -17.67 -8.81 -8.45
C TYR A 295 -18.80 -9.44 -9.26
N ILE A 296 -19.20 -8.81 -10.37
CA ILE A 296 -20.28 -9.32 -11.24
C ILE A 296 -19.87 -10.65 -11.88
N GLN A 297 -18.61 -10.81 -12.28
CA GLN A 297 -18.08 -12.06 -12.82
C GLN A 297 -18.25 -13.20 -11.80
N VAL A 298 -17.79 -13.01 -10.56
CA VAL A 298 -17.91 -14.04 -9.51
C VAL A 298 -19.38 -14.44 -9.32
N ILE A 299 -20.27 -13.46 -9.14
CA ILE A 299 -21.71 -13.70 -8.91
C ILE A 299 -22.36 -14.48 -10.06
N ARG A 300 -22.00 -14.18 -11.33
CA ARG A 300 -22.57 -14.86 -12.50
C ARG A 300 -21.99 -16.25 -12.77
N THR A 301 -20.86 -16.62 -12.17
CA THR A 301 -20.26 -17.96 -12.35
C THR A 301 -20.87 -19.03 -11.45
N VAL A 302 -21.54 -18.63 -10.37
CA VAL A 302 -22.08 -19.52 -9.34
C VAL A 302 -23.60 -19.44 -9.24
N GLU A 303 -24.21 -20.44 -8.59
CA GLU A 303 -25.63 -20.44 -8.29
C GLU A 303 -25.97 -19.41 -7.19
N PRO A 304 -27.20 -18.87 -7.14
CA PRO A 304 -27.59 -17.84 -6.18
C PRO A 304 -27.40 -18.26 -4.72
N VAL A 305 -27.53 -19.55 -4.43
CA VAL A 305 -27.30 -20.13 -3.09
C VAL A 305 -25.84 -20.06 -2.67
N ASP A 306 -24.91 -20.05 -3.64
CA ASP A 306 -23.46 -20.13 -3.43
C ASP A 306 -22.73 -18.77 -3.53
N GLN A 307 -23.44 -17.69 -3.87
CA GLN A 307 -22.82 -16.38 -4.16
C GLN A 307 -22.00 -15.83 -2.99
N ALA A 308 -22.56 -15.86 -1.78
CA ALA A 308 -21.86 -15.38 -0.59
C ALA A 308 -20.58 -16.20 -0.31
N LEU A 309 -20.66 -17.52 -0.47
CA LEU A 309 -19.52 -18.42 -0.29
C LEU A 309 -18.44 -18.21 -1.35
N ALA A 310 -18.83 -17.98 -2.60
CA ALA A 310 -17.91 -17.73 -3.70
C ALA A 310 -17.12 -16.42 -3.51
N ILE A 311 -17.80 -15.34 -3.11
CA ILE A 311 -17.17 -14.05 -2.80
C ILE A 311 -16.26 -14.18 -1.57
N GLY A 312 -16.71 -14.90 -0.53
CA GLY A 312 -15.90 -15.16 0.66
C GLY A 312 -14.63 -15.95 0.32
N THR A 313 -14.76 -16.98 -0.51
CA THR A 313 -13.64 -17.82 -0.95
C THR A 313 -12.64 -17.03 -1.78
N SER A 314 -13.11 -16.21 -2.74
CA SER A 314 -12.20 -15.40 -3.56
C SER A 314 -11.44 -14.37 -2.71
N ALA A 315 -12.13 -13.68 -1.80
CA ALA A 315 -11.50 -12.75 -0.87
C ALA A 315 -10.48 -13.47 0.04
N PHE A 316 -10.83 -14.63 0.58
CA PHE A 316 -9.92 -15.45 1.41
C PHE A 316 -8.66 -15.86 0.65
N CYS A 317 -8.78 -16.38 -0.57
CA CYS A 317 -7.63 -16.77 -1.38
C CYS A 317 -6.75 -15.57 -1.75
N CYS A 318 -7.35 -14.44 -2.14
CA CYS A 318 -6.59 -13.23 -2.45
C CYS A 318 -5.84 -12.71 -1.21
N THR A 319 -6.51 -12.60 -0.07
CA THR A 319 -5.89 -12.12 1.18
C THR A 319 -4.79 -13.04 1.68
N LEU A 320 -4.98 -14.37 1.62
CA LEU A 320 -3.96 -15.33 2.04
C LEU A 320 -2.65 -15.15 1.25
N LEU A 321 -2.74 -15.01 -0.08
CA LEU A 321 -1.56 -14.80 -0.92
C LEU A 321 -0.89 -13.45 -0.67
N VAL A 322 -1.67 -12.39 -0.47
CA VAL A 322 -1.13 -11.07 -0.09
C VAL A 322 -0.35 -11.15 1.21
N VAL A 323 -0.89 -11.84 2.22
CA VAL A 323 -0.19 -12.03 3.51
C VAL A 323 1.09 -12.84 3.30
N VAL A 324 1.05 -13.92 2.51
CA VAL A 324 2.26 -14.71 2.23
C VAL A 324 3.33 -13.87 1.54
N VAL A 325 2.97 -13.06 0.53
CA VAL A 325 3.92 -12.16 -0.15
C VAL A 325 4.52 -11.17 0.82
N VAL A 326 3.68 -10.47 1.59
CA VAL A 326 4.14 -9.46 2.55
C VAL A 326 5.04 -10.10 3.60
N VAL A 327 4.64 -11.24 4.18
CA VAL A 327 5.43 -11.92 5.21
C VAL A 327 6.73 -12.47 4.64
N VAL A 328 6.71 -13.16 3.50
CA VAL A 328 7.93 -13.72 2.90
C VAL A 328 8.89 -12.60 2.50
N VAL A 329 8.42 -11.54 1.85
CA VAL A 329 9.32 -10.47 1.41
C VAL A 329 9.79 -9.63 2.59
N VAL A 330 8.93 -9.28 3.56
CA VAL A 330 9.38 -8.54 4.75
C VAL A 330 10.33 -9.38 5.59
N VAL A 331 10.05 -10.67 5.80
CA VAL A 331 10.96 -11.54 6.56
C VAL A 331 12.26 -11.75 5.81
N VAL A 332 12.24 -11.99 4.49
CA VAL A 332 13.47 -12.17 3.71
C VAL A 332 14.26 -10.87 3.65
N VAL A 333 13.64 -9.73 3.37
CA VAL A 333 14.33 -8.43 3.31
C VAL A 333 14.86 -8.03 4.69
N VAL A 334 14.07 -8.15 5.76
CA VAL A 334 14.52 -7.78 7.11
C VAL A 334 15.59 -8.74 7.61
N VAL A 335 15.45 -10.05 7.42
CA VAL A 335 16.44 -11.04 7.90
C VAL A 335 17.72 -10.98 7.08
N VAL A 336 17.66 -10.73 5.77
CA VAL A 336 18.84 -10.70 4.90
C VAL A 336 19.54 -9.34 4.92
N VAL A 337 18.81 -8.22 5.06
CA VAL A 337 19.38 -6.87 5.00
C VAL A 337 19.71 -6.30 6.39
N VAL A 338 18.98 -6.69 7.45
CA VAL A 338 19.28 -6.25 8.83
C VAL A 338 20.14 -7.29 9.58
N GLY A 339 20.24 -8.52 9.06
CA GLY A 339 21.07 -9.59 9.61
C GLY A 339 22.48 -9.72 9.00
N ALA A 340 22.85 -8.83 8.07
CA ALA A 340 24.19 -8.72 7.48
C ALA A 340 24.80 -7.36 7.86
#